data_AF-A0A842L3H5-F1
#
_entry.id   AF-A0A842L3H5-F1
#
_cell.length_a   1.000
_cell.length_b   1.000
_cell.length_c   1.000
_cell.angle_alpha   90.00
_cell.angle_beta   90.00
_cell.angle_gamma   90.00
#
_symmetry.space_group_name_H-M   'P 1'
#
loop_
_entity.id
_entity.type
_entity.pdbx_description
1 polymer ?
#
loop_
_entity_poly.entity_id
_entity_poly.type
_entity_poly.pdbx_seq_one_letter_code
_entity_poly.pdbx_strand_id
1 'polypeptide(L)'
;MEKEELAISIFKEAQKTLKDKKLDVAKEKFENIIRLTEDPHPWLYFEACFGLVKVYIEKEDYKSAMDSAFKALLHAPNQEVYLLGVERVRSILAIIKKSGRLSDLTDSFHKIEDKNEELYYFSKALNALARENYKEVYLTADKLKTDELKNILYSLLED
;
A
#
# COMPACT_ATOMS: atom_id res chain seq x y z
N MET A 1 5.17 30.89 6.82
CA MET A 1 5.36 29.57 6.21
C MET A 1 4.06 28.84 6.39
N GLU A 2 3.34 28.66 5.29
CA GLU A 2 2.04 27.97 5.31
C GLU A 2 2.26 26.49 5.69
N LYS A 3 1.27 25.87 6.34
CA LYS A 3 1.39 24.46 6.81
C LYS A 3 1.78 23.50 5.67
N GLU A 4 1.34 23.81 4.45
CA GLU A 4 1.65 23.07 3.23
C GLU A 4 3.14 23.12 2.86
N GLU A 5 3.75 24.31 2.86
CA GLU A 5 5.17 24.48 2.55
C GLU A 5 6.06 23.69 3.52
N LEU A 6 5.68 23.70 4.81
CA LEU A 6 6.36 22.91 5.83
C LEU A 6 6.22 21.40 5.55
N ALA A 7 5.02 20.94 5.25
CA ALA A 7 4.77 19.52 4.97
C ALA A 7 5.53 19.05 3.71
N ILE A 8 5.58 19.86 2.66
CA ILE A 8 6.36 19.59 1.44
C ILE A 8 7.87 19.56 1.74
N SER A 9 8.36 20.47 2.58
CA SER A 9 9.77 20.50 2.99
C SER A 9 10.15 19.23 3.75
N ILE A 10 9.33 18.81 4.73
CA ILE A 10 9.54 17.57 5.49
C ILE A 10 9.48 16.36 4.56
N PHE A 11 8.57 16.35 3.58
CA PHE A 11 8.48 15.27 2.59
C PHE A 11 9.74 15.13 1.73
N LYS A 12 10.28 16.25 1.22
CA LYS A 12 11.55 16.24 0.47
C LYS A 12 12.70 15.73 1.35
N GLU A 13 12.74 16.13 2.62
CA GLU A 13 13.74 15.65 3.57
C GLU A 13 13.58 14.15 3.86
N ALA A 14 12.35 13.65 4.00
CA ALA A 14 12.05 12.23 4.19
C ALA A 14 12.55 11.40 2.99
N GLN A 15 12.28 11.87 1.77
CA GLN A 15 12.78 11.23 0.54
C GLN A 15 14.31 11.20 0.47
N LYS A 16 14.97 12.31 0.84
CA LYS A 16 16.45 12.36 0.90
C LYS A 16 16.98 11.39 1.95
N THR A 17 16.38 11.36 3.13
CA THR A 17 16.76 10.47 4.24
C THR A 17 16.63 9.00 3.85
N LEU A 18 15.56 8.65 3.12
CA LEU A 18 15.37 7.32 2.55
C LEU A 18 16.45 6.98 1.52
N LYS A 19 16.78 7.92 0.62
CA LYS A 19 17.86 7.75 -0.37
C LYS A 19 19.22 7.51 0.31
N ASP A 20 19.46 8.19 1.43
CA ASP A 20 20.65 8.03 2.27
C ASP A 20 20.60 6.77 3.16
N LYS A 21 19.62 5.88 2.95
CA LYS A 21 19.40 4.61 3.67
C LYS A 21 19.25 4.74 5.20
N LYS A 22 18.87 5.91 5.69
CA LYS A 22 18.54 6.14 7.11
C LYS A 22 17.09 5.75 7.38
N LEU A 23 16.82 4.44 7.30
CA LEU A 23 15.45 3.90 7.20
C LEU A 23 14.54 4.29 8.37
N ASP A 24 15.03 4.25 9.62
CA ASP A 24 14.23 4.63 10.80
C ASP A 24 13.85 6.10 10.80
N VAL A 25 14.80 6.97 10.44
CA VAL A 25 14.57 8.42 10.37
C VAL A 25 13.61 8.75 9.22
N ALA A 26 13.76 8.08 8.07
CA ALA A 26 12.83 8.23 6.96
C ALA A 26 11.41 7.80 7.35
N LYS A 27 11.30 6.67 8.06
CA LYS A 27 10.02 6.15 8.60
C LYS A 27 9.32 7.21 9.44
N GLU A 28 10.00 7.73 10.45
CA GLU A 28 9.45 8.71 11.38
C GLU A 28 8.98 9.97 10.64
N LYS A 29 9.77 10.45 9.67
CA LYS A 29 9.40 11.61 8.86
C LYS A 29 8.15 11.35 8.01
N PHE A 30 8.02 10.19 7.37
CA PHE A 30 6.79 9.88 6.63
C PHE A 30 5.59 9.71 7.55
N GLU A 31 5.73 9.07 8.71
CA GLU A 31 4.67 8.97 9.74
C GLU A 31 4.23 10.36 10.24
N ASN A 32 5.18 11.30 10.39
CA ASN A 32 4.87 12.69 10.73
C ASN A 32 4.04 13.38 9.63
N ILE A 33 4.40 13.20 8.36
CA ILE A 33 3.68 13.81 7.24
C ILE A 33 2.25 13.25 7.17
N ILE A 34 2.08 11.93 7.29
CA ILE A 34 0.75 11.28 7.29
C ILE A 34 -0.16 11.90 8.35
N ARG A 35 0.34 12.06 9.59
CA ARG A 35 -0.42 12.68 10.69
C ARG A 35 -0.81 14.14 10.43
N LEU A 36 -0.01 14.87 9.65
CA LEU A 36 -0.23 16.29 9.37
C LEU A 36 -1.11 16.54 8.14
N THR A 37 -1.31 15.54 7.28
CA THR A 37 -1.81 15.75 5.91
C THR A 37 -3.11 15.02 5.56
N GLU A 38 -3.65 14.19 6.47
CA GLU A 38 -4.87 13.39 6.23
C GLU A 38 -6.04 14.21 5.68
N ASP A 39 -6.37 15.34 6.31
CA ASP A 39 -7.42 16.26 5.84
C ASP A 39 -6.92 17.37 4.90
N PRO A 40 -5.83 18.11 5.21
CA PRO A 40 -5.53 19.34 4.46
C PRO A 40 -4.84 19.08 3.11
N HIS A 41 -4.15 17.94 2.94
CA HIS A 41 -3.32 17.68 1.76
C HIS A 41 -3.33 16.18 1.36
N PRO A 42 -4.46 15.65 0.85
CA PRO A 42 -4.64 14.22 0.61
C PRO A 42 -3.63 13.62 -0.40
N TRP A 43 -3.15 14.42 -1.36
CA TRP A 43 -2.07 13.98 -2.27
C TRP A 43 -0.75 13.74 -1.53
N LEU A 44 -0.41 14.60 -0.56
CA LEU A 44 0.81 14.46 0.22
C LEU A 44 0.71 13.29 1.20
N TYR A 45 -0.48 13.04 1.76
CA TYR A 45 -0.78 11.84 2.55
C TYR A 45 -0.55 10.57 1.72
N PHE A 46 -1.10 10.52 0.50
CA PHE A 46 -0.95 9.40 -0.42
C PHE A 46 0.52 9.11 -0.72
N GLU A 47 1.30 10.13 -1.07
CA GLU A 47 2.73 9.97 -1.37
C GLU A 47 3.55 9.59 -0.13
N ALA A 48 3.21 10.12 1.04
CA ALA A 48 3.88 9.73 2.29
C ALA A 48 3.62 8.27 2.68
N CYS A 49 2.41 7.75 2.43
CA CYS A 49 2.09 6.33 2.59
C CYS A 49 2.97 5.46 1.68
N PHE A 50 3.12 5.81 0.40
CA PHE A 50 4.05 5.10 -0.50
C PHE A 50 5.53 5.34 -0.17
N GLY A 51 5.87 6.43 0.50
CA GLY A 51 7.18 6.63 1.14
C GLY A 51 7.46 5.57 2.20
N LEU A 52 6.49 5.32 3.09
CA LEU A 52 6.58 4.25 4.08
C LEU A 52 6.66 2.86 3.44
N VAL A 53 5.90 2.59 2.37
CA VAL A 53 6.02 1.33 1.62
C VAL A 53 7.47 1.07 1.25
N LYS A 54 8.17 2.07 0.67
CA LYS A 54 9.58 1.92 0.27
C LYS A 54 10.48 1.63 1.47
N VAL A 55 10.28 2.32 2.60
CA VAL A 55 11.02 2.05 3.84
C VAL A 55 10.81 0.61 4.29
N TYR A 56 9.56 0.12 4.30
CA TYR A 56 9.23 -1.21 4.76
C TYR A 56 9.72 -2.32 3.82
N ILE A 57 9.66 -2.12 2.50
CA ILE A 57 10.25 -3.05 1.52
C ILE A 57 11.75 -3.20 1.73
N GLU A 58 12.47 -2.09 1.97
CA GLU A 58 13.92 -2.11 2.25
C GLU A 58 14.26 -2.81 3.57
N LYS A 59 13.31 -2.86 4.52
CA LYS A 59 13.41 -3.63 5.76
C LYS A 59 12.88 -5.06 5.64
N GLU A 60 12.40 -5.44 4.46
CA GLU A 60 11.68 -6.69 4.20
C GLU A 60 10.47 -6.92 5.11
N ASP A 61 9.83 -5.85 5.56
CA ASP A 61 8.58 -5.87 6.32
C ASP A 61 7.40 -5.69 5.34
N TYR A 62 7.11 -6.75 4.59
CA TYR A 62 6.10 -6.70 3.52
C TYR A 62 4.67 -6.51 4.04
N LYS A 63 4.40 -6.95 5.27
CA LYS A 63 3.12 -6.73 5.93
C LYS A 63 2.87 -5.24 6.15
N SER A 64 3.80 -4.55 6.81
CA SER A 64 3.69 -3.10 7.03
C SER A 64 3.73 -2.30 5.72
N ALA A 65 4.47 -2.79 4.72
CA ALA A 65 4.48 -2.19 3.38
C ALA A 65 3.08 -2.22 2.77
N MET A 66 2.45 -3.40 2.72
CA MET A 66 1.11 -3.51 2.16
C MET A 66 0.06 -2.75 2.98
N ASP A 67 0.13 -2.75 4.31
CA ASP A 67 -0.79 -1.98 5.15
C ASP A 67 -0.71 -0.48 4.82
N SER A 68 0.50 0.03 4.57
CA SER A 68 0.72 1.42 4.15
C SER A 68 0.17 1.69 2.74
N ALA A 69 0.30 0.75 1.82
CA ALA A 69 -0.24 0.87 0.48
C ALA A 69 -1.78 0.89 0.48
N PHE A 70 -2.44 0.03 1.27
CA PHE A 70 -3.89 0.05 1.44
C PHE A 70 -4.38 1.33 2.10
N LYS A 71 -3.65 1.89 3.08
CA LYS A 71 -3.95 3.22 3.62
C LYS A 71 -3.94 4.30 2.55
N ALA A 72 -2.97 4.27 1.63
CA ALA A 72 -2.91 5.21 0.51
C ALA A 72 -4.14 5.09 -0.40
N LEU A 73 -4.54 3.85 -0.75
CA LEU A 73 -5.72 3.60 -1.58
C LEU A 73 -7.02 4.07 -0.93
N LEU A 74 -7.18 3.81 0.37
CA LEU A 74 -8.37 4.21 1.13
C LEU A 74 -8.57 5.73 1.19
N HIS A 75 -7.49 6.50 1.14
CA HIS A 75 -7.52 7.97 1.22
C HIS A 75 -7.14 8.63 -0.10
N ALA A 76 -7.21 7.90 -1.21
CA ALA A 76 -6.95 8.47 -2.52
C ALA A 76 -7.97 9.60 -2.80
N PRO A 77 -7.53 10.83 -3.15
CA PRO A 77 -8.42 11.99 -3.28
C PRO A 77 -9.38 11.91 -4.48
N ASN A 78 -9.09 11.05 -5.45
CA ASN A 78 -9.90 10.84 -6.65
C ASN A 78 -9.54 9.50 -7.32
N GLN A 79 -10.31 9.15 -8.36
CA GLN A 79 -10.13 7.90 -9.11
C GLN A 79 -8.76 7.78 -9.78
N GLU A 80 -8.20 8.88 -10.30
CA GLU A 80 -6.90 8.87 -10.98
C GLU A 80 -5.78 8.48 -10.01
N VAL A 81 -5.76 9.10 -8.83
CA VAL A 81 -4.79 8.78 -7.78
C VAL A 81 -5.01 7.38 -7.21
N TYR A 82 -6.26 6.92 -7.11
CA TYR A 82 -6.58 5.55 -6.72
C TYR A 82 -5.97 4.53 -7.69
N LEU A 83 -6.20 4.69 -9.00
CA LEU A 83 -5.65 3.80 -10.03
C LEU A 83 -4.12 3.82 -10.05
N LEU A 84 -3.50 5.01 -9.88
CA LEU A 84 -2.05 5.10 -9.70
C LEU A 84 -1.57 4.28 -8.49
N GLY A 85 -2.31 4.30 -7.39
CA GLY A 85 -2.01 3.50 -6.22
C GLY A 85 -2.14 2.00 -6.49
N VAL A 86 -3.17 1.58 -7.24
CA VAL A 86 -3.39 0.17 -7.63
C VAL A 86 -2.20 -0.35 -8.45
N GLU A 87 -1.71 0.46 -9.39
CA GLU A 87 -0.52 0.18 -10.19
C GLU A 87 0.76 0.03 -9.34
N ARG A 88 0.92 0.87 -8.31
CA ARG A 88 2.02 0.74 -7.34
C ARG A 88 1.86 -0.53 -6.51
N VAL A 89 0.65 -0.87 -6.08
CA VAL A 89 0.34 -2.12 -5.35
C VAL A 89 0.68 -3.35 -6.17
N ARG A 90 0.37 -3.38 -7.47
CA ARG A 90 0.81 -4.45 -8.37
C ARG A 90 2.33 -4.64 -8.33
N SER A 91 3.07 -3.53 -8.43
CA SER A 91 4.53 -3.54 -8.42
C SER A 91 5.09 -4.06 -7.09
N ILE A 92 4.48 -3.68 -5.97
CA ILE A 92 4.86 -4.14 -4.63
C ILE A 92 4.62 -5.65 -4.49
N LEU A 93 3.44 -6.13 -4.90
CA LEU A 93 3.10 -7.56 -4.84
C LEU A 93 4.03 -8.40 -5.73
N ALA A 94 4.43 -7.89 -6.89
CA ALA A 94 5.43 -8.56 -7.73
C ALA A 94 6.79 -8.69 -7.03
N ILE A 95 7.23 -7.68 -6.28
CA ILE A 95 8.45 -7.74 -5.46
C ILE A 95 8.32 -8.83 -4.39
N ILE A 96 7.20 -8.86 -3.66
CA ILE A 96 6.93 -9.82 -2.57
C ILE A 96 6.87 -11.25 -3.11
N LYS A 97 6.21 -11.46 -4.25
CA LYS A 97 6.17 -12.75 -4.93
C LYS A 97 7.56 -13.21 -5.35
N LYS A 98 8.35 -12.33 -5.96
CA LYS A 98 9.72 -12.64 -6.39
C LYS A 98 10.65 -12.96 -5.22
N SER A 99 10.42 -12.40 -4.03
CA SER A 99 11.16 -12.76 -2.83
C SER A 99 10.68 -14.04 -2.15
N GLY A 100 9.63 -14.70 -2.67
CA GLY A 100 9.07 -15.93 -2.11
C GLY A 100 8.37 -15.73 -0.77
N ARG A 101 7.95 -14.49 -0.45
CA ARG A 101 7.45 -14.10 0.88
C ARG A 101 5.99 -13.65 0.87
N LEU A 102 5.18 -14.17 -0.06
CA LEU A 102 3.73 -13.92 -0.08
C LEU A 102 3.03 -14.37 1.21
N SER A 103 3.54 -15.42 1.86
CA SER A 103 3.03 -15.90 3.16
C SER A 103 3.07 -14.84 4.25
N ASP A 104 3.92 -13.82 4.17
CA ASP A 104 3.99 -12.76 5.18
C ASP A 104 2.74 -11.89 5.21
N LEU A 105 1.94 -11.94 4.15
CA LEU A 105 0.71 -11.16 4.04
C LEU A 105 -0.45 -11.79 4.80
N THR A 106 -0.29 -12.98 5.38
CA THR A 106 -1.35 -13.60 6.20
C THR A 106 -1.76 -12.72 7.38
N ASP A 107 -3.06 -12.67 7.64
CA ASP A 107 -3.70 -11.91 8.73
C ASP A 107 -3.35 -10.43 8.67
N SER A 108 -3.31 -9.89 7.46
CA SER A 108 -3.13 -8.45 7.22
C SER A 108 -4.48 -7.81 6.88
N PHE A 109 -4.57 -6.48 7.02
CA PHE A 109 -5.70 -5.69 6.49
C PHE A 109 -7.06 -5.79 7.21
N HIS A 110 -7.10 -6.24 8.46
CA HIS A 110 -8.37 -6.50 9.20
C HIS A 110 -9.30 -5.29 9.42
N LYS A 111 -8.92 -4.06 9.04
CA LYS A 111 -9.70 -2.83 9.28
C LYS A 111 -10.25 -2.16 8.02
N ILE A 112 -10.28 -2.87 6.89
CA ILE A 112 -10.72 -2.33 5.59
C ILE A 112 -12.22 -2.51 5.34
N GLU A 113 -12.84 -3.53 5.96
CA GLU A 113 -14.25 -3.94 5.76
C GLU A 113 -15.24 -2.76 5.81
N ASP A 114 -15.13 -1.89 6.82
CA ASP A 114 -16.10 -0.80 7.03
C ASP A 114 -15.91 0.41 6.12
N LYS A 115 -14.81 0.48 5.36
CA LYS A 115 -14.41 1.69 4.63
C LYS A 115 -14.49 1.56 3.12
N ASN A 116 -14.18 0.40 2.56
CA ASN A 116 -14.21 0.18 1.12
C ASN A 116 -14.39 -1.31 0.83
N GLU A 117 -15.58 -1.68 0.35
CA GLU A 117 -15.97 -3.06 0.05
C GLU A 117 -15.02 -3.72 -0.96
N GLU A 118 -14.55 -2.98 -1.96
CA GLU A 118 -13.70 -3.52 -3.00
C GLU A 118 -12.28 -3.81 -2.50
N LEU A 119 -11.67 -2.87 -1.77
CA LEU A 119 -10.39 -3.09 -1.11
C LEU A 119 -10.48 -4.19 -0.06
N TYR A 120 -11.64 -4.34 0.59
CA TYR A 120 -11.88 -5.46 1.49
C TYR A 120 -11.76 -6.79 0.74
N TYR A 121 -12.54 -7.00 -0.33
CA TYR A 121 -12.47 -8.25 -1.08
C TYR A 121 -11.07 -8.48 -1.68
N PHE A 122 -10.40 -7.43 -2.14
CA PHE A 122 -9.04 -7.56 -2.64
C PHE A 122 -8.07 -8.00 -1.54
N SER A 123 -8.15 -7.39 -0.34
CA SER A 123 -7.35 -7.79 0.81
C SER A 123 -7.63 -9.21 1.30
N LYS A 124 -8.89 -9.65 1.23
CA LYS A 124 -9.31 -11.01 1.56
C LYS A 124 -8.74 -12.02 0.57
N ALA A 125 -8.76 -11.70 -0.72
CA ALA A 125 -8.15 -12.53 -1.76
C ALA A 125 -6.63 -12.63 -1.60
N LEU A 126 -5.93 -11.53 -1.26
CA LEU A 126 -4.50 -11.58 -0.95
C LEU A 126 -4.19 -12.42 0.28
N ASN A 127 -5.00 -12.35 1.34
CA ASN A 127 -4.87 -13.21 2.51
C ASN A 127 -5.09 -14.69 2.16
N ALA A 128 -6.08 -15.01 1.32
CA ALA A 128 -6.32 -16.36 0.85
C ALA A 128 -5.13 -16.87 0.01
N LEU A 129 -4.58 -16.03 -0.87
CA LEU A 129 -3.40 -16.34 -1.67
C LEU A 129 -2.17 -16.60 -0.79
N ALA A 130 -1.95 -15.78 0.24
CA ALA A 130 -0.86 -15.94 1.20
C ALA A 130 -0.94 -17.26 2.00
N ARG A 131 -2.14 -17.84 2.12
CA ARG A 131 -2.39 -19.16 2.72
C ARG A 131 -2.49 -20.29 1.69
N GLU A 132 -2.16 -20.02 0.42
CA GLU A 132 -2.29 -20.95 -0.71
C GLU A 132 -3.72 -21.50 -0.88
N ASN A 133 -4.73 -20.77 -0.40
CA ASN A 133 -6.13 -21.13 -0.53
C ASN A 133 -6.70 -20.61 -1.86
N TYR A 134 -6.20 -21.16 -2.97
CA TYR A 134 -6.55 -20.70 -4.33
C TYR A 134 -8.05 -20.76 -4.63
N LYS A 135 -8.78 -21.72 -4.05
CA LYS A 135 -10.24 -21.80 -4.17
C LYS A 135 -10.91 -20.54 -3.62
N GLU A 136 -10.48 -20.04 -2.47
CA GLU A 136 -11.02 -18.81 -1.89
C GLU A 136 -10.58 -17.56 -2.67
N VAL A 137 -9.38 -17.57 -3.28
CA VAL A 137 -8.94 -16.50 -4.17
C VAL A 137 -9.93 -16.31 -5.31
N TYR A 138 -10.26 -17.37 -6.08
CA TYR A 138 -11.20 -17.27 -7.19
C TYR A 138 -12.60 -16.83 -6.75
N LEU A 139 -13.13 -17.43 -5.67
CA LEU A 139 -14.45 -17.05 -5.12
C LEU A 139 -14.53 -15.58 -4.67
N THR A 140 -13.40 -15.02 -4.22
CA THR A 140 -13.34 -13.64 -3.76
C THR A 140 -13.08 -12.68 -4.92
N ALA A 141 -12.29 -13.09 -5.92
CA ALA A 141 -12.00 -12.31 -7.12
C ALA A 141 -13.27 -12.01 -7.94
N ASP A 142 -14.23 -12.94 -7.97
CA ASP A 142 -15.54 -12.75 -8.62
C ASP A 142 -16.35 -11.58 -8.02
N LYS A 143 -16.06 -11.18 -6.77
CA LYS A 143 -16.73 -10.06 -6.10
C LYS A 143 -16.09 -8.70 -6.40
N LEU A 144 -14.90 -8.68 -7.00
CA LEU A 144 -14.24 -7.44 -7.40
C LEU A 144 -14.96 -6.83 -8.61
N LYS A 145 -15.07 -5.51 -8.64
CA LYS A 145 -15.72 -4.79 -9.76
C LYS A 145 -14.67 -4.25 -10.73
N THR A 146 -13.51 -3.87 -10.21
CA THR A 146 -12.36 -3.31 -10.92
C THR A 146 -11.50 -4.42 -11.54
N ASP A 147 -11.34 -4.39 -12.85
CA ASP A 147 -10.57 -5.40 -13.59
C ASP A 147 -9.08 -5.33 -13.26
N GLU A 148 -8.55 -4.15 -12.94
CA GLU A 148 -7.16 -3.96 -12.53
C GLU A 148 -6.82 -4.79 -11.28
N LEU A 149 -7.70 -4.81 -10.28
CA LEU A 149 -7.49 -5.60 -9.06
C LEU A 149 -7.57 -7.11 -9.33
N LYS A 150 -8.49 -7.54 -10.20
CA LYS A 150 -8.58 -8.95 -10.62
C LYS A 150 -7.32 -9.38 -11.35
N ASN A 151 -6.85 -8.57 -12.29
CA ASN A 151 -5.65 -8.84 -13.07
C ASN A 151 -4.41 -8.95 -12.18
N ILE A 152 -4.31 -8.14 -11.12
CA ILE A 152 -3.26 -8.29 -10.11
C ILE A 152 -3.32 -9.68 -9.47
N LEU A 153 -4.49 -10.09 -8.96
CA LEU A 153 -4.63 -11.41 -8.33
C LEU A 153 -4.25 -12.55 -9.27
N TYR A 154 -4.71 -12.50 -10.52
CA TYR A 154 -4.41 -13.54 -11.50
C TYR A 154 -2.93 -13.60 -11.87
N SER A 155 -2.26 -12.46 -12.04
CA SER A 155 -0.81 -12.42 -12.26
C SER A 155 0.01 -13.01 -11.10
N LEU A 156 -0.55 -13.03 -9.89
CA LEU A 156 0.10 -13.65 -8.74
C LEU A 156 -0.08 -15.16 -8.69
N LEU A 157 -1.10 -15.71 -9.34
CA LEU A 157 -1.36 -17.15 -9.46
C LEU A 157 -0.56 -17.84 -10.57
N GLU A 158 -0.09 -17.09 -11.56
CA GLU A 158 0.78 -17.60 -12.62
C GLU A 158 2.16 -17.98 -12.03
N ASP A 159 2.89 -18.93 -12.61
CA ASP A 159 4.24 -19.29 -12.15
C ASP A 159 5.32 -18.31 -12.65
#